data_AF-A0A8C3W5T5-F1
#
_entry.id   AF-A0A8C3W5T5-F1
#
_cell.length_a   1.000
_cell.length_b   1.000
_cell.length_c   1.000
_cell.angle_alpha   90.00
_cell.angle_beta   90.00
_cell.angle_gamma   90.00
#
_symmetry.space_group_name_H-M   'P 1'
#
loop_
_entity.id
_entity.type
_entity.pdbx_description
1 polymer ?
#
loop_
_entity_poly.entity_id
_entity_poly.type
_entity_poly.pdbx_seq_one_letter_code
_entity_poly.pdbx_strand_id
1 'polypeptide(L)' 'MQLYGNKMENLEEMDKFLEKYNLPRLNRDEIENMNRPVTSSEIETVIKKTSNKQKSRTRWFHR' A
#
# COMPACT_ATOMS: atom_id res chain seq x y z
N MET A 1 -21.82 9.20 -15.50
CA MET A 1 -21.84 7.77 -15.90
C MET A 1 -20.43 7.16 -16.11
N GLN A 2 -19.35 7.94 -16.28
CA GLN A 2 -18.00 7.36 -16.42
C GLN A 2 -17.37 6.90 -15.09
N LEU A 3 -17.68 7.58 -13.97
CA LEU A 3 -17.15 7.24 -12.63
C LEU A 3 -17.52 5.82 -12.15
N TYR A 4 -18.70 5.30 -12.52
CA TYR A 4 -19.11 3.95 -12.14
C TYR A 4 -18.41 2.87 -12.97
N GLY A 5 -18.13 3.14 -14.25
CA GLY A 5 -17.36 2.24 -15.13
C GLY A 5 -15.91 2.10 -14.65
N ASN A 6 -15.24 3.22 -14.43
CA ASN A 6 -13.85 3.24 -13.95
C ASN A 6 -13.69 2.54 -12.59
N LYS A 7 -14.69 2.62 -11.71
CA LYS A 7 -14.66 1.94 -10.40
C LYS A 7 -14.78 0.42 -10.53
N MET A 8 -15.61 -0.05 -11.46
CA MET A 8 -15.79 -1.48 -11.74
C MET A 8 -14.55 -2.07 -12.42
N GLU A 9 -13.97 -1.35 -13.39
CA GLU A 9 -12.73 -1.75 -14.08
C GLU A 9 -11.56 -1.88 -13.09
N ASN A 10 -11.39 -0.93 -12.16
CA ASN A 10 -10.36 -1.00 -11.12
C ASN A 10 -10.51 -2.21 -10.19
N LEU A 11 -11.75 -2.63 -9.88
CA LEU A 11 -11.99 -3.80 -9.05
C LEU A 11 -11.65 -5.11 -9.78
N GLU A 12 -11.96 -5.19 -11.07
CA GLU A 12 -11.61 -6.35 -11.90
C GLU A 12 -10.09 -6.46 -12.09
N GLU A 13 -9.39 -5.33 -12.26
CA GLU A 13 -7.94 -5.30 -12.33
C GLU A 13 -7.28 -5.71 -11.01
N MET A 14 -7.84 -5.28 -9.86
CA MET A 14 -7.37 -5.72 -8.54
C MET A 14 -7.56 -7.23 -8.33
N ASP A 15 -8.70 -7.82 -8.69
CA ASP A 15 -8.91 -9.27 -8.52
C ASP A 15 -7.93 -10.07 -9.40
N LYS A 16 -7.70 -9.63 -10.65
CA LYS A 16 -6.68 -10.22 -11.54
C LYS A 16 -5.26 -10.10 -10.99
N PHE A 17 -4.93 -8.95 -10.37
CA PHE A 17 -3.63 -8.77 -9.73
C PHE A 17 -3.44 -9.75 -8.57
N LEU A 18 -4.46 -9.92 -7.71
CA LEU A 18 -4.38 -10.86 -6.60
C LEU A 18 -4.27 -12.30 -7.10
N GLU A 19 -5.05 -12.68 -8.12
CA GLU A 19 -4.99 -14.02 -8.74
C GLU A 19 -3.61 -14.32 -9.35
N LYS A 20 -3.02 -13.36 -10.09
CA LYS A 20 -1.70 -13.51 -10.71
C LYS A 20 -0.59 -13.87 -9.71
N TYR A 21 -0.67 -13.32 -8.50
CA TYR A 21 0.32 -13.55 -7.45
C TYR A 21 -0.13 -14.57 -6.41
N ASN A 22 -1.27 -15.25 -6.63
CA ASN A 22 -1.91 -16.14 -5.66
C ASN A 22 -2.09 -15.49 -4.28
N LEU A 23 -2.37 -14.18 -4.27
CA LEU A 23 -2.62 -13.42 -3.06
C LEU A 23 -4.04 -13.67 -2.57
N PRO A 24 -4.27 -13.65 -1.24
CA PRO A 24 -5.61 -13.76 -0.70
C PRO A 24 -6.48 -12.60 -1.20
N ARG A 25 -7.76 -12.91 -1.46
CA ARG A 25 -8.76 -11.89 -1.78
C ARG A 25 -8.90 -10.92 -0.61
N LEU A 26 -8.89 -9.63 -0.92
CA LEU A 26 -9.08 -8.57 0.06
C LEU A 26 -10.49 -8.65 0.65
N ASN A 27 -10.59 -8.46 1.97
CA ASN A 27 -11.88 -8.36 2.64
C ASN A 27 -12.45 -6.92 2.53
N ARG A 28 -13.72 -6.75 2.95
CA ARG A 28 -14.39 -5.44 2.87
C ARG A 28 -13.68 -4.36 3.69
N ASP A 29 -13.18 -4.70 4.87
CA ASP A 29 -12.51 -3.77 5.78
C ASP A 29 -11.17 -3.28 5.19
N GLU A 30 -10.41 -4.18 4.54
CA GLU A 30 -9.18 -3.85 3.83
C GLU A 30 -9.44 -2.94 2.63
N ILE A 31 -10.49 -3.24 1.86
CA ILE A 31 -10.92 -2.41 0.72
C ILE A 31 -11.36 -1.02 1.22
N GLU A 32 -12.12 -0.95 2.31
CA GLU A 32 -12.54 0.32 2.91
C GLU A 32 -11.33 1.12 3.41
N ASN A 33 -10.37 0.45 4.06
CA ASN A 33 -9.12 1.07 4.50
C ASN A 33 -8.27 1.58 3.31
N MET A 34 -8.25 0.87 2.19
CA MET A 34 -7.58 1.32 0.95
C MET A 34 -8.29 2.51 0.29
N ASN A 35 -9.62 2.59 0.40
CA ASN A 35 -10.40 3.72 -0.11
C ASN A 35 -10.37 4.93 0.84
N ARG A 36 -9.83 4.78 2.06
CA ARG A 36 -9.74 5.87 3.01
C ARG A 36 -8.71 6.90 2.51
N PRO A 37 -9.03 8.21 2.53
CA PRO A 37 -8.04 9.23 2.27
C PRO A 37 -6.89 9.13 3.26
N VAL A 38 -5.67 9.11 2.76
CA VAL A 38 -4.46 9.08 3.57
C VAL A 38 -4.21 10.48 4.13
N THR A 39 -4.04 10.60 5.45
CA THR A 39 -3.74 11.90 6.06
C THR A 39 -2.25 12.22 5.97
N SER A 40 -1.90 13.52 5.96
CA SER A 40 -0.51 13.96 6.01
C SER A 40 0.22 13.44 7.26
N SER A 41 -0.47 13.35 8.40
CA SER A 41 0.08 12.84 9.65
C SER A 41 0.44 11.35 9.59
N GLU A 42 -0.34 10.54 8.88
CA GLU A 42 -0.02 9.13 8.63
C GLU A 42 1.24 8.99 7.77
N ILE A 43 1.37 9.81 6.73
CA ILE A 43 2.55 9.85 5.84
C ILE A 43 3.80 10.23 6.63
N GLU A 44 3.75 11.33 7.40
CA GLU A 44 4.86 11.76 8.25
C GLU A 44 5.27 10.69 9.26
N THR A 45 4.29 10.01 9.87
CA THR A 45 4.54 8.93 10.82
C THR A 45 5.25 7.75 10.17
N VAL A 46 4.84 7.34 8.97
CA VAL A 46 5.49 6.25 8.22
C VAL A 46 6.92 6.63 7.84
N ILE A 47 7.15 7.85 7.32
CA ILE A 47 8.49 8.35 6.96
C ILE A 47 9.42 8.39 8.17
N LYS A 48 8.93 8.84 9.32
CA LYS A 48 9.71 8.86 10.57
C LYS A 48 10.05 7.44 11.05
N LYS A 49 9.13 6.48 10.92
CA LYS A 49 9.40 5.07 11.26
C LYS A 49 10.44 4.42 10.34
N THR A 50 10.39 4.69 9.04
CA THR A 50 11.31 4.09 8.05
C THR A 50 12.73 4.68 8.15
N SER A 51 12.86 5.99 8.36
CA SER A 51 14.17 6.65 8.55
C SER A 51 14.92 6.18 9.80
N ASN A 52 14.21 5.76 10.85
CA ASN A 52 14.82 5.20 12.05
C ASN A 52 15.39 3.78 11.86
N LYS A 53 14.91 3.00 10.87
CA LYS A 53 15.49 1.68 10.55
C LYS A 53 16.81 1.79 9.77
N GLN A 54 17.04 2.90 9.06
CA GLN A 54 18.22 3.05 8.19
C GLN A 54 19.49 3.45 8.95
N LYS A 55 19.36 4.03 10.16
CA LYS A 55 20.51 4.42 11.02
C LYS A 55 21.34 3.24 11.56
N SER A 56 20.95 1.99 11.29
CA SER A 56 21.68 0.78 11.70
C SER A 56 22.59 0.17 10.61
N ARG A 57 22.72 0.76 9.41
CA ARG A 57 23.57 0.19 8.33
C ARG A 57 24.94 0.86 8.17
N THR A 58 25.55 1.35 9.25
CA THR A 58 26.96 1.78 9.24
C THR A 58 27.85 0.79 10.00
N ARG A 59 28.41 -0.20 9.28
CA ARG A 59 29.68 -0.82 9.69
C ARG A 59 30.51 -1.42 8.54
N TRP A 60 30.41 -0.89 7.32
CA TRP A 60 31.16 -1.45 6.18
C TRP A 60 32.18 -0.45 5.63
N PHE A 61 33.07 0.08 6.48
CA PHE A 61 34.31 0.75 6.04
C PHE A 61 35.48 0.55 7.02
N HIS A 62 35.55 -0.60 7.71
CA HIS A 62 36.75 -1.02 8.43
C HIS A 62 37.18 -2.42 7.97
N ARG A 63 37.78 -2.52 6.78
CA ARG A 63 38.94 -3.38 6.53
C ARG A 63 39.60 -3.02 5.22
#